data_AF-A0A961B668-F1
#
_entry.id   AF-A0A961B668-F1
#
_cell.length_a   1.000
_cell.length_b   1.000
_cell.length_c   1.000
_cell.angle_alpha   90.00
_cell.angle_beta   90.00
_cell.angle_gamma   90.00
#
_symmetry.space_group_name_H-M   'P 1'
#
loop_
_entity.id
_entity.type
_entity.pdbx_description
1 polymer ?
#
loop_
_entity_poly.entity_id
_entity_poly.type
_entity_poly.pdbx_seq_one_letter_code
_entity_poly.pdbx_strand_id
1 'polypeptide(L)'
;NARLRASADAHSEDQALFQALAEALGFRHNRFAMAALAQRLPMKRLRREEPDTREALLFGAAGFVDHEHYAAAEPEARRYLKELWDRWWRLRDAHEPDAERRLHWRVAGARPVNHPQRRVAALAALANHWRAFRAAMPSPADGGDWPKTVRRLLTGLEHPYWSTHYTLRSAPSAKPMALVGKDRVLDILGNVLFPLAVAADPAQWERFKALPGAVSNEKLRRATLRLFGENDPRTAECVKAYYRQQALLQIYRDFCLEDFSECAECPFPGQLLQWNGEG
;
A
#
# COMPACT_ATOMS: atom_id res chain seq x y z
N ASN A 1 -9.63 -0.83 -12.14
CA ASN A 1 -9.44 0.63 -11.91
C ASN A 1 -10.74 1.40 -11.68
N ALA A 2 -11.92 0.88 -12.07
CA ALA A 2 -13.21 1.57 -11.89
C ALA A 2 -13.45 2.20 -10.50
N ARG A 3 -13.07 1.50 -9.41
CA ARG A 3 -13.17 2.03 -8.03
C ARG A 3 -12.37 3.31 -7.78
N LEU A 4 -11.15 3.43 -8.31
CA LEU A 4 -10.32 4.63 -8.10
C LEU A 4 -10.82 5.80 -8.92
N ARG A 5 -11.27 5.57 -10.15
CA ARG A 5 -11.95 6.59 -10.97
C ARG A 5 -13.23 7.07 -10.27
N ALA A 6 -14.10 6.16 -9.84
CA ALA A 6 -15.30 6.51 -9.09
C ALA A 6 -14.99 7.29 -7.78
N SER A 7 -13.90 6.92 -7.09
CA SER A 7 -13.44 7.67 -5.91
C SER A 7 -12.90 9.07 -6.25
N ALA A 8 -12.25 9.22 -7.42
CA ALA A 8 -11.78 10.52 -7.91
C ALA A 8 -12.96 11.42 -8.27
N ASP A 9 -13.96 10.88 -8.95
CA ASP A 9 -15.20 11.58 -9.34
C ASP A 9 -15.98 12.05 -8.10
N ALA A 10 -16.05 11.23 -7.04
CA ALA A 10 -16.74 11.57 -5.80
C ALA A 10 -15.99 12.56 -4.89
N HIS A 11 -14.69 12.75 -5.11
CA HIS A 11 -13.83 13.56 -4.22
C HIS A 11 -12.92 14.49 -5.02
N SER A 12 -11.70 14.02 -5.29
CA SER A 12 -10.72 14.62 -6.19
C SER A 12 -9.71 13.53 -6.53
N GLU A 13 -9.03 13.67 -7.66
CA GLU A 13 -7.98 12.72 -8.06
C GLU A 13 -6.96 12.49 -6.95
N ASP A 14 -6.56 13.55 -6.26
CA ASP A 14 -5.44 13.47 -5.33
C ASP A 14 -5.87 13.15 -3.89
N GLN A 15 -7.18 13.17 -3.60
CA GLN A 15 -7.77 12.44 -2.47
C GLN A 15 -7.93 10.95 -2.78
N ALA A 16 -8.40 10.58 -3.98
CA ALA A 16 -8.55 9.18 -4.37
C ALA A 16 -7.19 8.45 -4.40
N LEU A 17 -6.16 9.12 -4.94
CA LEU A 17 -4.79 8.62 -4.93
C LEU A 17 -4.22 8.47 -3.51
N PHE A 18 -4.50 9.43 -2.62
CA PHE A 18 -4.06 9.34 -1.22
C PHE A 18 -4.68 8.14 -0.50
N GLN A 19 -5.99 7.90 -0.68
CA GLN A 19 -6.67 6.72 -0.14
C GLN A 19 -6.11 5.41 -0.73
N ALA A 20 -5.85 5.38 -2.03
CA ALA A 20 -5.27 4.21 -2.70
C ALA A 20 -3.89 3.84 -2.15
N LEU A 21 -3.06 4.86 -1.89
CA LEU A 21 -1.73 4.68 -1.31
C LEU A 21 -1.81 4.23 0.14
N ALA A 22 -2.74 4.79 0.93
CA ALA A 22 -3.00 4.33 2.29
C ALA A 22 -3.45 2.85 2.30
N GLU A 23 -4.39 2.47 1.43
CA GLU A 23 -4.83 1.09 1.25
C GLU A 23 -3.67 0.16 0.92
N ALA A 24 -2.79 0.55 0.00
CA ALA A 24 -1.62 -0.23 -0.36
C ALA A 24 -0.67 -0.39 0.83
N LEU A 25 -0.45 0.66 1.63
CA LEU A 25 0.35 0.58 2.86
C LEU A 25 -0.27 -0.35 3.90
N GLY A 26 -1.58 -0.59 3.89
CA GLY A 26 -2.26 -1.46 4.84
C GLY A 26 -2.05 -2.97 4.67
N PHE A 27 -1.35 -3.42 3.62
CA PHE A 27 -1.23 -4.85 3.28
C PHE A 27 -2.61 -5.54 3.24
N ARG A 28 -2.65 -6.87 3.37
CA ARG A 28 -3.90 -7.63 3.39
C ARG A 28 -4.78 -7.30 4.61
N HIS A 29 -4.17 -7.16 5.78
CA HIS A 29 -4.92 -7.18 7.04
C HIS A 29 -5.43 -5.80 7.49
N ASN A 30 -4.75 -4.71 7.10
CA ASN A 30 -5.06 -3.35 7.55
C ASN A 30 -5.45 -2.42 6.39
N ARG A 31 -5.73 -2.96 5.20
CA ARG A 31 -6.18 -2.17 4.02
C ARG A 31 -7.35 -1.25 4.37
N PHE A 32 -8.40 -1.80 4.99
CA PHE A 32 -9.61 -1.04 5.31
C PHE A 32 -9.36 0.01 6.40
N ALA A 33 -8.58 -0.33 7.44
CA ALA A 33 -8.24 0.62 8.49
C ALA A 33 -7.43 1.81 7.93
N MET A 34 -6.46 1.56 7.06
CA MET A 34 -5.71 2.63 6.39
C MET A 34 -6.57 3.47 5.44
N ALA A 35 -7.48 2.84 4.69
CA ALA A 35 -8.43 3.56 3.84
C ALA A 35 -9.32 4.50 4.67
N ALA A 36 -9.91 3.97 5.74
CA ALA A 36 -10.78 4.72 6.63
C ALA A 36 -10.02 5.88 7.32
N LEU A 37 -8.76 5.67 7.70
CA LEU A 37 -7.90 6.74 8.22
C LEU A 37 -7.72 7.88 7.19
N ALA A 38 -7.38 7.53 5.94
CA ALA A 38 -7.19 8.50 4.86
C ALA A 38 -8.49 9.21 4.42
N GLN A 39 -9.65 8.57 4.65
CA GLN A 39 -10.96 9.19 4.47
C GLN A 39 -11.29 10.20 5.57
N ARG A 40 -11.00 9.85 6.84
CA ARG A 40 -11.20 10.74 8.00
C ARG A 40 -10.30 11.95 8.00
N LEU A 41 -9.08 11.79 7.47
CA LEU A 41 -8.10 12.85 7.33
C LEU A 41 -7.77 13.05 5.84
N PRO A 42 -8.66 13.72 5.08
CA PRO A 42 -8.43 13.97 3.67
C PRO A 42 -7.14 14.76 3.43
N MET A 43 -6.49 14.49 2.31
CA MET A 43 -5.25 15.15 1.94
C MET A 43 -5.38 16.68 1.88
N LYS A 44 -6.57 17.21 1.49
CA LYS A 44 -6.88 18.65 1.51
C LYS A 44 -6.76 19.27 2.92
N ARG A 45 -7.14 18.52 3.96
CA ARG A 45 -6.99 18.95 5.37
C ARG A 45 -5.53 18.87 5.77
N LEU A 46 -4.89 17.72 5.55
CA LEU A 46 -3.49 17.49 5.93
C LEU A 46 -2.56 18.55 5.33
N ARG A 47 -2.73 18.93 4.05
CA ARG A 47 -1.86 19.96 3.41
C ARG A 47 -1.88 21.34 4.07
N ARG A 48 -2.90 21.65 4.88
CA ARG A 48 -3.00 22.93 5.60
C ARG A 48 -2.19 22.96 6.89
N GLU A 49 -1.75 21.79 7.34
CA GLU A 49 -1.03 21.62 8.59
C GLU A 49 0.47 21.52 8.33
N GLU A 50 1.26 21.84 9.34
CA GLU A 50 2.70 21.60 9.35
C GLU A 50 3.01 20.08 9.46
N PRO A 51 4.20 19.63 9.01
CA PRO A 51 4.56 18.21 8.97
C PRO A 51 4.28 17.43 10.27
N ASP A 52 4.74 17.93 11.41
CA ASP A 52 4.55 17.25 12.71
C ASP A 52 3.07 17.20 13.12
N THR A 53 2.29 18.21 12.74
CA THR A 53 0.85 18.27 13.04
C THR A 53 0.07 17.28 12.17
N ARG A 54 0.48 17.06 10.92
CA ARG A 54 -0.09 16.00 10.07
C ARG A 54 0.14 14.62 10.67
N GLU A 55 1.34 14.39 11.19
CA GLU A 55 1.66 13.13 11.86
C GLU A 55 0.86 12.95 13.14
N ALA A 56 0.78 13.96 14.00
CA ALA A 56 -0.04 13.93 15.20
C ALA A 56 -1.52 13.66 14.90
N LEU A 57 -2.09 14.27 13.85
CA LEU A 57 -3.44 13.97 13.39
C LEU A 57 -3.60 12.51 12.97
N LEU A 58 -2.70 12.00 12.12
CA LEU A 58 -2.76 10.63 11.62
C LEU A 58 -2.60 9.59 12.74
N PHE A 59 -1.67 9.81 13.67
CA PHE A 59 -1.47 8.93 14.83
C PHE A 59 -2.62 9.01 15.84
N GLY A 60 -3.14 10.21 16.10
CA GLY A 60 -4.27 10.45 16.99
C GLY A 60 -5.54 9.81 16.48
N ALA A 61 -5.92 10.06 15.23
CA ALA A 61 -7.09 9.46 14.59
C ALA A 61 -6.96 7.95 14.36
N ALA A 62 -5.73 7.42 14.31
CA ALA A 62 -5.46 5.99 14.31
C ALA A 62 -5.63 5.34 15.70
N GLY A 63 -5.73 6.12 16.78
CA GLY A 63 -5.81 5.62 18.15
C GLY A 63 -4.47 5.12 18.70
N PHE A 64 -3.36 5.71 18.26
CA PHE A 64 -2.01 5.35 18.73
C PHE A 64 -1.41 6.36 19.71
N VAL A 65 -2.12 7.45 20.00
CA VAL A 65 -1.71 8.46 20.99
C VAL A 65 -2.64 8.35 22.20
N ASP A 66 -2.32 7.41 23.09
CA ASP A 66 -3.07 7.16 24.32
C ASP A 66 -2.16 6.83 25.51
N HIS A 67 -2.77 6.73 26.69
CA HIS A 67 -2.06 6.40 27.92
C HIS A 67 -1.45 4.99 27.91
N GLU A 68 -2.09 4.01 27.27
CA GLU A 68 -1.60 2.63 27.25
C GLU A 68 -0.27 2.51 26.47
N HIS A 69 -0.20 3.17 25.32
CA HIS A 69 1.03 3.28 24.54
C HIS A 69 2.11 4.03 25.32
N TYR A 70 1.76 5.13 26.00
CA TYR A 70 2.72 5.92 26.78
C TYR A 70 3.29 5.16 27.99
N ALA A 71 2.43 4.48 28.75
CA ALA A 71 2.83 3.73 29.94
C ALA A 71 3.80 2.60 29.59
N ALA A 72 3.55 1.89 28.50
CA ALA A 72 4.35 0.76 28.02
C ALA A 72 5.56 1.18 27.14
N ALA A 73 5.75 2.47 26.87
CA ALA A 73 6.82 2.97 26.00
C ALA A 73 8.16 3.13 26.74
N GLU A 74 9.24 2.83 26.02
CA GLU A 74 10.62 3.17 26.41
C GLU A 74 10.85 4.70 26.44
N PRO A 75 11.91 5.22 27.09
CA PRO A 75 12.12 6.66 27.26
C PRO A 75 12.11 7.49 25.96
N GLU A 76 12.72 6.99 24.89
CA GLU A 76 12.72 7.66 23.58
C GLU A 76 11.30 7.71 22.98
N ALA A 77 10.58 6.59 23.03
CA ALA A 77 9.21 6.49 22.57
C ALA A 77 8.25 7.38 23.39
N ARG A 78 8.48 7.53 24.69
CA ARG A 78 7.74 8.48 25.55
C ARG A 78 7.94 9.93 25.14
N ARG A 79 9.17 10.33 24.77
CA ARG A 79 9.44 11.68 24.24
C ARG A 79 8.69 11.91 22.93
N TYR A 80 8.81 10.96 22.00
CA TYR A 80 8.09 11.01 20.72
C TYR A 80 6.56 11.07 20.92
N LEU A 81 6.00 10.22 21.79
CA LEU A 81 4.56 10.24 22.11
C LEU A 81 4.13 11.55 22.76
N LYS A 82 4.97 12.15 23.61
CA LYS A 82 4.68 13.45 24.21
C LYS A 82 4.59 14.55 23.13
N GLU A 83 5.50 14.56 22.17
CA GLU A 83 5.48 15.53 21.06
C GLU A 83 4.23 15.38 20.17
N LEU A 84 3.80 14.14 19.93
CA LEU A 84 2.53 13.86 19.26
C LEU A 84 1.34 14.35 20.09
N TRP A 85 1.32 14.04 21.39
CA TRP A 85 0.25 14.45 22.30
C TRP A 85 0.10 15.97 22.40
N ASP A 86 1.21 16.70 22.55
CA ASP A 86 1.22 18.16 22.70
C ASP A 86 0.58 18.88 21.49
N ARG A 87 0.58 18.24 20.31
CA ARG A 87 -0.11 18.70 19.10
C ARG A 87 -1.52 18.12 18.99
N TRP A 88 -1.67 16.81 19.21
CA TRP A 88 -2.93 16.08 19.07
C TRP A 88 -4.01 16.59 20.02
N TRP A 89 -3.68 16.89 21.29
CA TRP A 89 -4.69 17.25 22.29
C TRP A 89 -5.52 18.47 21.88
N ARG A 90 -4.90 19.44 21.17
CA ARG A 90 -5.56 20.66 20.69
C ARG A 90 -6.53 20.41 19.53
N LEU A 91 -6.38 19.28 18.86
CA LEU A 91 -7.11 18.89 17.66
C LEU A 91 -8.09 17.73 17.92
N ARG A 92 -7.97 17.12 19.11
CA ARG A 92 -8.66 15.88 19.50
C ARG A 92 -10.18 16.01 19.38
N ASP A 93 -10.76 17.07 19.90
CA ASP A 93 -12.22 17.26 19.91
C ASP A 93 -12.85 17.25 18.52
N ALA A 94 -12.10 17.68 17.49
CA ALA A 94 -12.58 17.74 16.12
C ALA A 94 -12.28 16.47 15.30
N HIS A 95 -11.38 15.60 15.77
CA HIS A 95 -10.76 14.56 14.93
C HIS A 95 -10.69 13.18 15.59
N GLU A 96 -10.88 13.07 16.90
CA GLU A 96 -10.94 11.78 17.58
C GLU A 96 -12.21 11.04 17.17
N PRO A 97 -12.11 9.81 16.66
CA PRO A 97 -13.30 9.03 16.37
C PRO A 97 -13.99 8.60 17.66
N ASP A 98 -15.34 8.62 17.65
CA ASP A 98 -16.16 7.98 18.68
C ASP A 98 -15.70 6.53 18.91
N ALA A 99 -15.95 6.00 20.11
CA ALA A 99 -15.50 4.66 20.50
C ALA A 99 -15.94 3.57 19.49
N GLU A 100 -17.17 3.65 18.98
CA GLU A 100 -17.73 2.73 17.97
C GLU A 100 -17.07 2.86 16.59
N ARG A 101 -16.45 4.01 16.32
CA ARG A 101 -15.76 4.31 15.07
C ARG A 101 -14.26 4.12 15.20
N ARG A 102 -13.74 3.52 16.27
CA ARG A 102 -12.29 3.25 16.37
C ARG A 102 -11.83 2.32 15.24
N LEU A 103 -10.60 2.54 14.76
CA LEU A 103 -10.02 1.69 13.73
C LEU A 103 -9.49 0.40 14.36
N HIS A 104 -9.90 -0.73 13.83
CA HIS A 104 -9.41 -2.03 14.29
C HIS A 104 -8.15 -2.42 13.54
N TRP A 105 -7.02 -2.39 14.25
CA TRP A 105 -5.72 -2.77 13.70
C TRP A 105 -5.40 -4.23 13.97
N ARG A 106 -5.15 -5.00 12.92
CA ARG A 106 -4.71 -6.39 13.02
C ARG A 106 -3.19 -6.45 13.04
N VAL A 107 -2.65 -6.81 14.21
CA VAL A 107 -1.20 -6.98 14.44
C VAL A 107 -0.74 -8.44 14.36
N ALA A 108 -1.64 -9.39 14.66
CA ALA A 108 -1.33 -10.81 14.60
C ALA A 108 -0.96 -11.25 13.18
N GLY A 109 0.16 -11.98 13.04
CA GLY A 109 0.67 -12.47 11.76
C GLY A 109 1.32 -11.39 10.88
N ALA A 110 1.38 -10.12 11.32
CA ALA A 110 2.11 -9.09 10.62
C ALA A 110 3.62 -9.21 10.93
N ARG A 111 4.46 -9.18 9.89
CA ARG A 111 5.92 -8.99 10.09
C ARG A 111 6.13 -7.67 10.83
N PRO A 112 7.11 -7.56 11.75
CA PRO A 112 7.36 -6.33 12.51
C PRO A 112 7.50 -5.08 11.63
N VAL A 113 8.18 -5.20 10.48
CA VAL A 113 8.32 -4.10 9.51
C VAL A 113 6.98 -3.60 8.96
N ASN A 114 5.93 -4.42 8.95
CA ASN A 114 4.60 -4.14 8.42
C ASN A 114 3.60 -3.71 9.50
N HIS A 115 4.05 -3.48 10.73
CA HIS A 115 3.19 -3.08 11.82
C HIS A 115 2.38 -1.81 11.47
N PRO A 116 1.07 -1.74 11.82
CA PRO A 116 0.21 -0.63 11.43
C PRO A 116 0.73 0.74 11.87
N GLN A 117 1.34 0.86 13.05
CA GLN A 117 1.95 2.13 13.50
C GLN A 117 3.04 2.63 12.53
N ARG A 118 3.95 1.75 12.06
CA ARG A 118 4.92 2.10 11.00
C ARG A 118 4.26 2.50 9.69
N ARG A 119 3.11 1.89 9.37
CA ARG A 119 2.38 2.19 8.13
C ARG A 119 1.67 3.53 8.18
N VAL A 120 1.17 3.92 9.36
CA VAL A 120 0.69 5.28 9.62
C VAL A 120 1.83 6.29 9.53
N ALA A 121 3.01 6.00 10.10
CA ALA A 121 4.20 6.84 9.92
C ALA A 121 4.63 6.99 8.46
N ALA A 122 4.63 5.89 7.69
CA ALA A 122 4.92 5.93 6.27
C ALA A 122 3.90 6.79 5.49
N LEU A 123 2.63 6.76 5.87
CA LEU A 123 1.59 7.59 5.29
C LEU A 123 1.79 9.07 5.65
N ALA A 124 2.18 9.38 6.90
CA ALA A 124 2.51 10.74 7.34
C ALA A 124 3.72 11.30 6.58
N ALA A 125 4.81 10.54 6.47
CA ALA A 125 5.96 10.90 5.66
C ALA A 125 5.57 11.15 4.19
N LEU A 126 4.78 10.26 3.59
CA LEU A 126 4.27 10.46 2.23
C LEU A 126 3.42 11.73 2.10
N ALA A 127 2.55 12.03 3.08
CA ALA A 127 1.76 13.25 3.10
C ALA A 127 2.64 14.51 3.15
N ASN A 128 3.79 14.45 3.84
CA ASN A 128 4.78 15.54 3.88
C ASN A 128 5.47 15.74 2.54
N HIS A 129 5.74 14.66 1.81
CA HIS A 129 6.35 14.70 0.48
C HIS A 129 5.31 14.71 -0.66
N TRP A 130 4.03 15.03 -0.39
CA TRP A 130 2.95 14.87 -1.37
C TRP A 130 3.16 15.66 -2.66
N ARG A 131 3.66 16.90 -2.57
CA ARG A 131 3.95 17.73 -3.75
C ARG A 131 5.03 17.10 -4.65
N ALA A 132 6.12 16.61 -4.05
CA ALA A 132 7.19 15.91 -4.77
C ALA A 132 6.68 14.59 -5.35
N PHE A 133 5.83 13.86 -4.62
CA PHE A 133 5.21 12.64 -5.10
C PHE A 133 4.31 12.90 -6.32
N ARG A 134 3.49 13.95 -6.28
CA ARG A 134 2.66 14.37 -7.42
C ARG A 134 3.50 14.82 -8.61
N ALA A 135 4.58 15.56 -8.40
CA ALA A 135 5.49 15.96 -9.46
C ALA A 135 6.27 14.77 -10.07
N ALA A 136 6.42 13.66 -9.34
CA ALA A 136 7.06 12.44 -9.83
C ALA A 136 6.12 11.53 -10.64
N MET A 137 4.80 11.79 -10.66
CA MET A 137 3.83 11.04 -11.46
C MET A 137 3.95 11.40 -12.94
N PRO A 138 3.53 10.51 -13.87
CA PRO A 138 3.63 10.79 -15.30
C PRO A 138 2.87 12.08 -15.66
N SER A 139 3.53 12.94 -16.43
CA SER A 139 2.95 14.11 -17.08
C SER A 139 2.95 13.90 -18.60
N PRO A 140 1.93 14.36 -19.33
CA PRO A 140 1.90 14.29 -20.80
C PRO A 140 3.13 14.91 -21.50
N ALA A 141 3.82 15.83 -20.81
CA ALA A 141 5.00 16.53 -21.32
C ALA A 141 6.34 15.83 -21.02
N ASP A 142 6.35 14.78 -20.20
CA ASP A 142 7.59 14.19 -19.68
C ASP A 142 8.03 12.91 -20.43
N GLY A 143 9.21 12.98 -21.05
CA GLY A 143 9.95 11.80 -21.54
C GLY A 143 10.66 11.01 -20.41
N GLY A 144 10.57 11.46 -19.17
CA GLY A 144 11.29 10.91 -18.02
C GLY A 144 10.84 9.51 -17.57
N ASP A 145 11.70 8.85 -16.78
CA ASP A 145 11.43 7.56 -16.10
C ASP A 145 10.72 7.80 -14.76
N TRP A 146 9.44 8.17 -14.83
CA TRP A 146 8.59 8.42 -13.66
C TRP A 146 8.56 7.23 -12.67
N PRO A 147 8.52 5.94 -13.09
CA PRO A 147 8.54 4.83 -12.16
C PRO A 147 9.80 4.81 -11.30
N LYS A 148 10.97 5.12 -11.88
CA LYS A 148 12.24 5.24 -11.14
C LYS A 148 12.25 6.41 -10.18
N THR A 149 11.67 7.55 -10.56
CA THR A 149 11.55 8.74 -9.69
C THR A 149 10.64 8.46 -8.50
N VAL A 150 9.44 7.91 -8.72
CA VAL A 150 8.52 7.50 -7.66
C VAL A 150 9.16 6.46 -6.75
N ARG A 151 9.87 5.47 -7.34
CA ARG A 151 10.56 4.45 -6.56
C ARG A 151 11.57 5.07 -5.60
N ARG A 152 12.42 5.96 -6.11
CA ARG A 152 13.44 6.67 -5.32
C ARG A 152 12.80 7.47 -4.19
N LEU A 153 11.73 8.20 -4.48
CA LEU A 153 11.01 9.00 -3.48
C LEU A 153 10.46 8.11 -2.37
N LEU A 154 9.71 7.05 -2.72
CA LEU A 154 9.08 6.19 -1.71
C LEU A 154 10.09 5.40 -0.88
N THR A 155 11.16 4.89 -1.48
CA THR A 155 12.22 4.18 -0.74
C THR A 155 13.09 5.12 0.10
N GLY A 156 13.14 6.40 -0.26
CA GLY A 156 13.89 7.44 0.45
C GLY A 156 13.09 8.18 1.51
N LEU A 157 11.85 7.74 1.81
CA LEU A 157 11.10 8.28 2.94
C LEU A 157 11.77 7.85 4.25
N GLU A 158 12.14 8.83 5.05
CA GLU A 158 12.79 8.66 6.34
C GLU A 158 11.96 9.28 7.46
N HIS A 159 12.17 8.81 8.68
CA HIS A 159 11.59 9.41 9.88
C HIS A 159 12.53 9.19 11.07
N PRO A 160 12.78 10.20 11.93
CA PRO A 160 13.73 10.10 13.05
C PRO A 160 13.52 8.86 13.94
N TYR A 161 12.28 8.65 14.43
CA TYR A 161 11.91 7.49 15.25
C TYR A 161 11.66 6.20 14.44
N TRP A 162 10.76 6.25 13.45
CA TRP A 162 10.33 5.07 12.69
C TRP A 162 11.36 4.48 11.73
N SER A 163 12.48 5.15 11.45
CA SER A 163 13.59 4.52 10.72
C SER A 163 14.23 3.38 11.53
N THR A 164 14.10 3.36 12.86
CA THR A 164 14.71 2.33 13.73
C THR A 164 13.68 1.58 14.58
N HIS A 165 12.44 2.03 14.71
CA HIS A 165 11.46 1.42 15.61
C HIS A 165 10.37 0.64 14.90
N TYR A 166 10.08 -0.58 15.37
CA TYR A 166 8.98 -1.40 14.83
C TYR A 166 7.61 -0.94 15.30
N THR A 167 7.53 -0.56 16.58
CA THR A 167 6.33 -0.12 17.28
C THR A 167 6.73 0.93 18.32
N LEU A 168 5.74 1.59 18.92
CA LEU A 168 5.95 2.49 20.06
C LEU A 168 6.49 1.78 21.33
N ARG A 169 6.53 0.43 21.32
CA ARG A 169 7.01 -0.40 22.44
C ARG A 169 8.27 -1.20 22.10
N SER A 170 8.74 -1.16 20.86
CA SER A 170 9.91 -1.93 20.45
C SER A 170 11.20 -1.20 20.83
N ALA A 171 12.24 -1.93 21.19
CA ALA A 171 13.60 -1.40 21.17
C ALA A 171 14.00 -0.99 19.73
N PRO A 172 14.94 -0.03 19.55
CA PRO A 172 15.45 0.33 18.25
C PRO A 172 16.16 -0.86 17.58
N SER A 173 16.00 -0.98 16.26
CA SER A 173 16.72 -1.95 15.45
C SER A 173 18.19 -1.53 15.30
N ALA A 174 19.09 -2.52 15.24
CA ALA A 174 20.53 -2.28 15.06
C ALA A 174 20.89 -1.56 13.74
N LYS A 175 20.02 -1.64 12.74
CA LYS A 175 20.19 -0.95 11.45
C LYS A 175 18.93 -0.18 11.10
N PRO A 176 19.05 0.99 10.43
CA PRO A 176 17.90 1.68 9.88
C PRO A 176 17.13 0.81 8.89
N MET A 177 15.82 1.02 8.85
CA MET A 177 14.89 0.30 7.99
C MET A 177 14.01 1.30 7.24
N ALA A 178 13.89 1.10 5.93
CA ALA A 178 12.99 1.90 5.11
C ALA A 178 11.54 1.87 5.64
N LEU A 179 10.87 3.03 5.62
CA LEU A 179 9.44 3.11 5.91
C LEU A 179 8.63 2.33 4.86
N VAL A 180 9.05 2.44 3.59
CA VAL A 180 8.45 1.72 2.46
C VAL A 180 9.52 0.90 1.75
N GLY A 181 9.49 -0.42 1.95
CA GLY A 181 10.45 -1.35 1.32
C GLY A 181 10.22 -1.50 -0.19
N LYS A 182 11.25 -1.99 -0.90
CA LYS A 182 11.24 -2.15 -2.37
C LYS A 182 10.06 -2.96 -2.89
N ASP A 183 9.70 -4.06 -2.21
CA ASP A 183 8.55 -4.90 -2.60
C ASP A 183 7.23 -4.14 -2.49
N ARG A 184 7.06 -3.36 -1.42
CA ARG A 184 5.87 -2.52 -1.25
C ARG A 184 5.79 -1.43 -2.32
N VAL A 185 6.92 -0.84 -2.69
CA VAL A 185 6.98 0.13 -3.79
C VAL A 185 6.60 -0.52 -5.12
N LEU A 186 7.08 -1.74 -5.40
CA LEU A 186 6.68 -2.51 -6.57
C LEU A 186 5.17 -2.77 -6.59
N ASP A 187 4.58 -3.14 -5.45
CA ASP A 187 3.14 -3.34 -5.33
C ASP A 187 2.34 -2.05 -5.51
N ILE A 188 2.83 -0.91 -5.01
CA ILE A 188 2.20 0.40 -5.22
C ILE A 188 2.25 0.77 -6.69
N LEU A 189 3.41 0.62 -7.34
CA LEU A 189 3.55 0.85 -8.77
C LEU A 189 2.56 -0.02 -9.55
N GLY A 190 2.57 -1.33 -9.31
CA GLY A 190 1.80 -2.26 -10.12
C GLY A 190 0.30 -2.29 -9.86
N ASN A 191 -0.15 -2.09 -8.62
CA ASN A 191 -1.58 -2.16 -8.27
C ASN A 191 -2.29 -0.80 -8.23
N VAL A 192 -1.54 0.29 -8.08
CA VAL A 192 -2.13 1.64 -7.93
C VAL A 192 -1.73 2.54 -9.09
N LEU A 193 -0.43 2.75 -9.28
CA LEU A 193 0.05 3.84 -10.15
C LEU A 193 -0.01 3.48 -11.64
N PHE A 194 0.49 2.31 -12.04
CA PHE A 194 0.42 1.87 -13.44
C PHE A 194 -1.01 1.68 -13.93
N PRO A 195 -1.94 1.06 -13.18
CA PRO A 195 -3.32 1.00 -13.61
C PRO A 195 -3.89 2.39 -13.93
N LEU A 196 -3.52 3.43 -13.15
CA LEU A 196 -3.96 4.82 -13.40
C LEU A 196 -3.24 5.43 -14.60
N ALA A 197 -1.93 5.20 -14.73
CA ALA A 197 -1.12 5.70 -15.83
C ALA A 197 -1.58 5.11 -17.18
N VAL A 198 -1.78 3.78 -17.26
CA VAL A 198 -2.29 3.08 -18.46
C VAL A 198 -3.71 3.54 -18.82
N ALA A 199 -4.52 3.82 -17.80
CA ALA A 199 -5.87 4.35 -17.96
C ALA A 199 -5.91 5.78 -18.55
N ALA A 200 -4.85 6.56 -18.36
CA ALA A 200 -4.72 7.92 -18.90
C ALA A 200 -3.95 7.94 -20.24
N ASP A 201 -2.96 7.07 -20.37
CA ASP A 201 -2.12 6.90 -21.56
C ASP A 201 -1.83 5.40 -21.76
N PRO A 202 -2.48 4.74 -22.75
CA PRO A 202 -2.25 3.33 -23.05
C PRO A 202 -0.78 2.98 -23.35
N ALA A 203 0.05 3.93 -23.80
CA ALA A 203 1.47 3.67 -24.06
C ALA A 203 2.26 3.31 -22.78
N GLN A 204 1.74 3.66 -21.60
CA GLN A 204 2.32 3.24 -20.31
C GLN A 204 2.27 1.72 -20.10
N TRP A 205 1.48 0.98 -20.89
CA TRP A 205 1.41 -0.48 -20.82
C TRP A 205 2.76 -1.15 -21.06
N GLU A 206 3.55 -0.63 -22.01
CA GLU A 206 4.90 -1.16 -22.29
C GLU A 206 5.82 -1.01 -21.09
N ARG A 207 5.74 0.13 -20.38
CA ARG A 207 6.48 0.37 -19.14
C ARG A 207 5.99 -0.51 -17.99
N PHE A 208 4.68 -0.79 -17.92
CA PHE A 208 4.13 -1.72 -16.93
C PHE A 208 4.62 -3.16 -17.14
N LYS A 209 4.69 -3.62 -18.40
CA LYS A 209 5.22 -4.95 -18.75
C LYS A 209 6.68 -5.13 -18.33
N ALA A 210 7.45 -4.04 -18.28
CA ALA A 210 8.83 -4.04 -17.84
C ALA A 210 9.02 -4.15 -16.31
N LEU A 211 7.95 -4.12 -15.50
CA LEU A 211 8.07 -4.32 -14.06
C LEU A 211 8.52 -5.76 -13.74
N PRO A 212 9.53 -5.92 -12.86
CA PRO A 212 9.96 -7.24 -12.42
C PRO A 212 8.86 -7.91 -11.60
N GLY A 213 8.84 -9.24 -11.61
CA GLY A 213 7.98 -10.04 -10.74
C GLY A 213 8.23 -9.72 -9.27
N ALA A 214 7.15 -9.71 -8.49
CA ALA A 214 7.22 -9.61 -7.04
C ALA A 214 7.63 -10.96 -6.42
N VAL A 215 7.95 -10.93 -5.12
CA VAL A 215 8.21 -12.15 -4.35
C VAL A 215 7.01 -13.08 -4.43
N SER A 216 7.27 -14.35 -4.75
CA SER A 216 6.22 -15.36 -4.88
C SER A 216 5.48 -15.56 -3.55
N ASN A 217 4.20 -15.92 -3.65
CA ASN A 217 3.35 -16.24 -2.52
C ASN A 217 2.60 -17.55 -2.79
N GLU A 218 1.95 -18.08 -1.76
CA GLU A 218 1.27 -19.38 -1.84
C GLU A 218 0.19 -19.42 -2.92
N LYS A 219 -0.51 -18.31 -3.16
CA LYS A 219 -1.52 -18.25 -4.23
C LYS A 219 -0.88 -18.35 -5.60
N LEU A 220 0.21 -17.61 -5.83
CA LEU A 220 0.95 -17.68 -7.08
C LEU A 220 1.54 -19.09 -7.29
N ARG A 221 2.13 -19.69 -6.26
CA ARG A 221 2.64 -21.08 -6.31
C ARG A 221 1.54 -22.08 -6.66
N ARG A 222 0.37 -22.00 -6.01
CA ARG A 222 -0.76 -22.88 -6.31
C ARG A 222 -1.30 -22.66 -7.73
N ALA A 223 -1.39 -21.41 -8.18
CA ALA A 223 -1.81 -21.09 -9.54
C ALA A 223 -0.88 -21.73 -10.57
N THR A 224 0.44 -21.55 -10.41
CA THR A 224 1.42 -22.10 -11.35
C THR A 224 1.46 -23.63 -11.30
N LEU A 225 1.37 -24.22 -10.11
CA LEU A 225 1.33 -25.68 -9.96
C LEU A 225 0.12 -26.28 -10.67
N ARG A 226 -1.06 -25.69 -10.53
CA ARG A 226 -2.29 -26.19 -11.18
C ARG A 226 -2.29 -25.99 -12.69
N LEU A 227 -1.67 -24.92 -13.19
CA LEU A 227 -1.65 -24.60 -14.62
C LEU A 227 -0.56 -25.34 -15.39
N PHE A 228 0.61 -25.54 -14.77
CA PHE A 228 1.80 -26.03 -15.47
C PHE A 228 2.34 -27.35 -14.91
N GLY A 229 1.93 -27.74 -13.70
CA GLY A 229 2.52 -28.88 -12.99
C GLY A 229 3.83 -28.52 -12.29
N GLU A 230 4.46 -29.52 -11.66
CA GLU A 230 5.74 -29.36 -11.00
C GLU A 230 6.88 -29.23 -12.02
N ASN A 231 7.86 -28.37 -11.72
CA ASN A 231 9.10 -28.20 -12.49
C ASN A 231 8.94 -27.80 -13.97
N ASP A 232 7.77 -27.28 -14.38
CA ASP A 232 7.58 -26.80 -15.74
C ASP A 232 8.37 -25.50 -16.01
N PRO A 233 9.19 -25.44 -17.09
CA PRO A 233 10.03 -24.28 -17.38
C PRO A 233 9.23 -22.99 -17.64
N ARG A 234 7.97 -23.09 -18.09
CA ARG A 234 7.07 -21.94 -18.30
C ARG A 234 6.73 -21.24 -16.99
N THR A 235 6.77 -21.95 -15.86
CA THR A 235 6.55 -21.35 -14.53
C THR A 235 7.55 -20.21 -14.30
N ALA A 236 8.84 -20.46 -14.56
CA ALA A 236 9.88 -19.44 -14.38
C ALA A 236 9.63 -18.22 -15.29
N GLU A 237 9.22 -18.44 -16.54
CA GLU A 237 8.90 -17.37 -17.49
C GLU A 237 7.67 -16.54 -17.07
N CYS A 238 6.62 -17.20 -16.56
CA CYS A 238 5.37 -16.53 -16.18
C CYS A 238 5.49 -15.75 -14.86
N VAL A 239 6.41 -16.11 -13.97
CA VAL A 239 6.59 -15.38 -12.70
C VAL A 239 7.65 -14.27 -12.78
N LYS A 240 8.40 -14.14 -13.87
CA LYS A 240 9.45 -13.12 -14.05
C LYS A 240 8.93 -11.68 -14.14
N ALA A 241 7.70 -11.48 -14.61
CA ALA A 241 7.13 -10.15 -14.87
C ALA A 241 5.89 -9.89 -14.02
N TYR A 242 5.75 -8.68 -13.49
CA TYR A 242 4.66 -8.33 -12.57
C TYR A 242 3.26 -8.54 -13.19
N TYR A 243 3.06 -8.10 -14.43
CA TYR A 243 1.77 -8.22 -15.10
C TYR A 243 1.35 -9.68 -15.31
N ARG A 244 2.30 -10.58 -15.59
CA ARG A 244 2.03 -12.02 -15.72
C ARG A 244 1.67 -12.64 -14.37
N GLN A 245 2.33 -12.22 -13.30
CA GLN A 245 1.93 -12.62 -11.94
C GLN A 245 0.51 -12.15 -11.62
N GLN A 246 0.13 -10.92 -11.99
CA GLN A 246 -1.24 -10.44 -11.81
C GLN A 246 -2.25 -11.25 -12.63
N ALA A 247 -1.92 -11.62 -13.87
CA ALA A 247 -2.76 -12.50 -14.69
C ALA A 247 -2.94 -13.88 -14.04
N LEU A 248 -1.87 -14.50 -13.55
CA LEU A 248 -1.93 -15.78 -12.81
C LEU A 248 -2.77 -15.67 -11.54
N LEU A 249 -2.63 -14.57 -10.78
CA LEU A 249 -3.44 -14.33 -9.59
C LEU A 249 -4.92 -14.08 -9.91
N GLN A 250 -5.23 -13.53 -11.08
CA GLN A 250 -6.59 -13.37 -11.57
C GLN A 250 -7.19 -14.73 -11.95
N ILE A 251 -6.48 -15.55 -12.73
CA ILE A 251 -6.90 -16.93 -13.04
C ILE A 251 -7.11 -17.74 -11.74
N TYR A 252 -6.20 -17.60 -10.78
CA TYR A 252 -6.33 -18.26 -9.49
C TYR A 252 -7.61 -17.86 -8.75
N ARG A 253 -8.00 -16.58 -8.83
CA ARG A 253 -9.20 -16.08 -8.17
C ARG A 253 -10.46 -16.54 -8.88
N ASP A 254 -10.49 -16.43 -10.20
CA ASP A 254 -11.70 -16.64 -10.99
C ASP A 254 -12.01 -18.13 -11.18
N PHE A 255 -10.99 -18.99 -11.12
CA PHE A 255 -11.13 -20.42 -11.35
C PHE A 255 -10.62 -21.26 -10.19
N CYS A 256 -9.32 -21.15 -9.83
CA CYS A 256 -8.75 -22.08 -8.86
C CYS A 256 -9.35 -21.97 -7.45
N LEU A 257 -9.85 -20.80 -7.05
CA LEU A 257 -10.46 -20.60 -5.74
C LEU A 257 -11.91 -21.10 -5.68
N GLU A 258 -12.61 -21.07 -6.82
CA GLU A 258 -14.01 -21.47 -6.95
C GLU A 258 -14.16 -22.95 -7.35
N ASP A 259 -13.06 -23.59 -7.76
CA ASP A 259 -13.02 -24.98 -8.20
C ASP A 259 -12.68 -25.97 -7.07
N PHE A 260 -13.67 -26.81 -6.73
CA PHE A 260 -13.55 -27.91 -5.78
C PHE A 260 -13.24 -29.27 -6.43
N SER A 261 -13.18 -29.35 -7.77
CA SER A 261 -12.95 -30.58 -8.53
C SER A 261 -11.47 -30.93 -8.74
N GLU A 262 -10.56 -30.16 -8.14
CA GLU A 262 -9.11 -30.27 -8.37
C GLU A 262 -8.74 -30.23 -9.86
N CYS A 263 -9.32 -29.26 -10.57
CA CYS A 263 -9.18 -29.04 -12.00
C CYS A 263 -9.92 -30.05 -12.91
N ALA A 264 -10.52 -31.13 -12.40
CA ALA A 264 -11.16 -32.15 -13.24
C ALA A 264 -12.35 -31.61 -14.07
N GLU A 265 -13.12 -30.69 -13.49
CA GLU A 265 -14.28 -30.06 -14.11
C GLU A 265 -14.08 -28.54 -14.28
N CYS A 266 -12.85 -28.07 -14.17
CA CYS A 266 -12.56 -26.64 -14.26
C CYS A 266 -12.93 -26.10 -15.65
N PRO A 267 -13.75 -25.03 -15.74
CA PRO A 267 -14.19 -24.49 -17.03
C PRO A 267 -13.10 -23.68 -17.75
N PHE A 268 -11.99 -23.36 -17.07
CA PHE A 268 -10.94 -22.49 -17.61
C PHE A 268 -10.36 -22.97 -18.95
N PRO A 269 -9.97 -24.24 -19.16
CA PRO A 269 -9.46 -24.71 -20.44
C PRO A 269 -10.48 -24.57 -21.57
N GLY A 270 -11.76 -24.87 -21.29
CA GLY A 270 -12.85 -24.73 -22.25
C GLY A 270 -13.08 -23.27 -22.65
N GLN A 271 -13.03 -22.34 -21.70
CA GLN A 271 -13.13 -20.90 -21.99
C GLN A 271 -11.93 -20.38 -22.77
N LEU A 272 -10.72 -20.91 -22.50
CA LEU A 272 -9.52 -20.52 -23.23
C LEU A 272 -9.59 -20.93 -24.71
N LEU A 273 -10.19 -22.08 -25.02
CA LEU A 273 -10.41 -22.53 -26.40
C LEU A 273 -11.40 -21.64 -27.18
N GLN A 274 -12.27 -20.92 -26.48
CA GLN A 274 -13.23 -19.99 -27.07
C GLN A 274 -12.65 -18.58 -27.24
N TRP A 275 -11.41 -18.34 -26.79
CA TRP A 275 -10.80 -17.03 -26.85
C TRP A 275 -10.23 -16.73 -28.24
N ASN A 276 -10.89 -15.82 -28.97
CA ASN A 276 -10.52 -15.46 -30.35
C ASN A 276 -9.38 -14.43 -30.46
N GLY A 277 -8.67 -14.11 -29.37
CA GLY A 277 -7.47 -13.25 -29.40
C GLY A 277 -7.66 -11.78 -29.80
N GLU A 278 -8.85 -11.36 -30.22
CA GLU A 278 -9.17 -9.96 -30.53
C GLU A 278 -9.70 -9.26 -29.27
N GLY A 279 -8.82 -8.51 -28.60
CA GLY A 279 -9.14 -7.69 -27.43
C GLY A 279 -8.01 -6.74 -27.07
#